data_AF-A0A952C9I6-F1
#
_entry.id   AF-A0A952C9I6-F1
#
_cell.length_a   1.000
_cell.length_b   1.000
_cell.length_c   1.000
_cell.angle_alpha   90.00
_cell.angle_beta   90.00
_cell.angle_gamma   90.00
#
_symmetry.space_group_name_H-M   'P 1'
#
loop_
_entity.id
_entity.type
_entity.pdbx_description
1 polymer ?
#
loop_
_entity_poly.entity_id
_entity_poly.type
_entity_poly.pdbx_seq_one_letter_code
_entity_poly.pdbx_strand_id
1 'polypeptide(L)'
;MRLIVFILLFYPALIQAEIIRVGDYGVEPNRFDDVTEGVQKAINDCAKYEQCTLVFPEGRYDFWPENAVATHYYISNTSSEVEVPVKKQK
;
A
#
# COMPACT_ATOMS: atom_id res chain seq x y z
N MET A 1 -43.14 9.37 22.98
CA MET A 1 -42.32 10.28 22.14
C MET A 1 -40.85 10.43 22.56
N ARG A 2 -40.37 9.88 23.69
CA ARG A 2 -38.96 10.01 24.13
C ARG A 2 -38.01 8.86 23.73
N LEU A 3 -38.51 7.76 23.16
CA LEU A 3 -37.66 6.64 22.72
C LEU A 3 -37.19 6.71 21.25
N ILE A 4 -37.89 7.47 20.40
CA ILE A 4 -37.59 7.55 18.96
C ILE A 4 -36.35 8.42 18.69
N VAL A 5 -36.01 9.32 19.62
CA VAL A 5 -34.88 10.26 19.47
C VAL A 5 -33.52 9.57 19.62
N PHE A 6 -33.43 8.43 20.31
CA PHE A 6 -32.16 7.72 20.49
C PHE A 6 -31.73 6.90 19.26
N ILE A 7 -32.66 6.52 18.39
CA ILE A 7 -32.35 5.72 17.18
C ILE A 7 -31.76 6.58 16.06
N LEU A 8 -31.95 7.90 16.10
CA LEU A 8 -31.39 8.84 15.12
C LEU A 8 -29.95 9.28 15.42
N LEU A 9 -29.40 8.93 16.59
CA LEU A 9 -28.01 9.27 16.99
C LEU A 9 -27.01 8.13 16.75
N PHE A 10 -27.48 6.94 16.35
CA PHE A 10 -26.67 5.80 15.94
C PHE A 10 -26.92 5.48 14.47
N TYR A 11 -26.71 6.46 13.58
CA TYR A 11 -26.48 6.13 12.19
C TYR A 11 -25.11 5.45 12.17
N PRO A 12 -24.99 4.12 11.92
CA PRO A 12 -23.68 3.56 11.66
C PRO A 12 -23.15 4.36 10.47
N ALA A 13 -22.03 5.06 10.67
CA ALA A 13 -21.26 5.53 9.53
C ALA A 13 -21.03 4.30 8.67
N LEU A 14 -21.61 4.28 7.47
CA LEU A 14 -21.27 3.30 6.46
C LEU A 14 -19.77 3.50 6.25
N ILE A 15 -18.96 2.63 6.88
CA ILE A 15 -17.53 2.57 6.64
C ILE A 15 -17.41 2.07 5.20
N GLN A 16 -17.37 3.01 4.27
CA GLN A 16 -17.04 2.73 2.89
C GLN A 16 -15.52 2.68 2.82
N ALA A 17 -14.99 1.60 2.26
CA ALA A 17 -13.55 1.50 2.02
C ALA A 17 -13.10 2.65 1.12
N GLU A 18 -12.08 3.38 1.55
CA GLU A 18 -11.47 4.46 0.78
C GLU A 18 -10.83 3.87 -0.48
N ILE A 19 -10.90 4.59 -1.60
CA ILE A 19 -10.31 4.13 -2.87
C ILE A 19 -9.18 5.08 -3.25
N ILE A 20 -7.95 4.59 -3.14
CA ILE A 20 -6.75 5.34 -3.53
C ILE A 20 -6.26 4.81 -4.87
N ARG A 21 -6.11 5.69 -5.87
CA ARG A 21 -5.54 5.33 -7.17
C ARG A 21 -4.06 5.63 -7.16
N VAL A 22 -3.24 4.67 -7.58
CA VAL A 22 -1.78 4.85 -7.61
C VAL A 22 -1.35 5.96 -8.59
N GLY A 23 -2.16 6.24 -9.62
CA GLY A 23 -1.93 7.33 -10.56
C GLY A 23 -1.89 8.72 -9.90
N ASP A 24 -2.60 8.92 -8.78
CA ASP A 24 -2.56 10.18 -8.02
C ASP A 24 -1.18 10.42 -7.36
N TYR A 25 -0.33 9.38 -7.35
CA TYR A 25 1.03 9.35 -6.82
C TYR A 25 2.10 9.24 -7.92
N GLY A 26 1.74 9.48 -9.18
CA GLY A 26 2.65 9.41 -10.32
C GLY A 26 2.98 8.00 -10.78
N VAL A 27 2.22 6.98 -10.34
CA VAL A 27 2.41 5.59 -10.75
C VAL A 27 1.57 5.31 -11.99
N GLU A 28 2.22 5.22 -13.14
CA GLU A 28 1.59 4.97 -14.44
C GLU A 28 2.07 3.62 -15.03
N PRO A 29 1.17 2.82 -15.64
CA PRO A 29 1.57 1.57 -16.26
C PRO A 29 2.33 1.78 -17.57
N ASN A 30 3.15 0.81 -17.93
CA ASN A 30 3.85 0.69 -19.23
C ASN A 30 4.87 1.79 -19.51
N ARG A 31 5.44 2.40 -18.47
CA ARG A 31 6.40 3.50 -18.56
C ARG A 31 7.87 3.06 -18.48
N PHE A 32 8.14 1.85 -17.96
CA PHE A 32 9.50 1.30 -17.79
C PHE A 32 10.39 2.14 -16.86
N ASP A 33 9.78 2.95 -16.01
CA ASP A 33 10.40 3.67 -14.90
C ASP A 33 10.12 2.97 -13.57
N ASP A 34 10.94 3.25 -12.56
CA ASP A 34 10.76 2.71 -11.23
C ASP A 34 9.60 3.42 -10.51
N VAL A 35 8.55 2.67 -10.19
CA VAL A 35 7.36 3.20 -9.50
C VAL A 35 7.41 3.04 -7.98
N THR A 36 8.52 2.52 -7.44
CA THR A 36 8.63 2.11 -6.03
C THR A 36 8.29 3.22 -5.05
N GLU A 37 8.84 4.43 -5.22
CA GLU A 37 8.53 5.56 -4.32
C GLU A 37 7.07 6.02 -4.41
N GLY A 38 6.50 6.03 -5.62
CA GLY A 38 5.10 6.42 -5.85
C GLY A 38 4.14 5.46 -5.14
N VAL A 39 4.40 4.16 -5.26
CA VAL A 39 3.62 3.12 -4.58
C VAL A 39 3.77 3.22 -3.06
N GLN A 40 4.96 3.50 -2.53
CA GLN A 40 5.16 3.72 -1.09
C GLN A 40 4.32 4.90 -0.57
N LYS A 41 4.29 6.02 -1.28
CA LYS A 41 3.46 7.19 -0.91
C LYS A 41 1.97 6.82 -0.90
N ALA A 42 1.52 6.06 -1.90
CA ALA A 42 0.13 5.61 -1.98
C ALA A 42 -0.26 4.64 -0.84
N ILE A 43 0.64 3.71 -0.47
CA ILE A 43 0.46 2.81 0.68
C ILE A 43 0.39 3.62 1.99
N ASN A 44 1.29 4.60 2.18
CA ASN A 44 1.31 5.43 3.38
C ASN A 44 0.03 6.26 3.54
N ASP A 45 -0.58 6.70 2.44
CA ASP A 45 -1.87 7.37 2.49
C ASP A 45 -3.01 6.39 2.78
N CYS A 46 -2.99 5.21 2.14
CA CYS A 46 -3.97 4.14 2.36
C CYS A 46 -4.01 3.67 3.82
N ALA A 47 -2.85 3.64 4.48
CA ALA A 47 -2.72 3.25 5.88
C ALA A 47 -3.39 4.22 6.87
N LYS A 48 -3.82 5.42 6.44
CA LYS A 48 -4.57 6.37 7.29
C LYS A 48 -6.04 5.98 7.48
N TYR A 49 -6.53 5.03 6.70
CA TYR A 49 -7.93 4.61 6.69
C TYR A 49 -8.05 3.18 7.26
N GLU A 50 -9.11 2.91 8.03
CA GLU A 50 -9.38 1.56 8.56
C GLU A 50 -9.67 0.53 7.46
N GLN A 51 -10.29 0.99 6.36
CA GLN A 51 -10.55 0.20 5.17
C GLN A 51 -10.14 1.02 3.95
N CYS A 52 -9.20 0.50 3.17
CA CYS A 52 -8.73 1.15 1.96
C CYS A 52 -8.44 0.10 0.86
N THR A 53 -8.79 0.43 -0.37
CA THR A 53 -8.44 -0.30 -1.59
C THR A 53 -7.48 0.54 -2.40
N LEU A 54 -6.26 0.04 -2.57
CA LEU A 54 -5.27 0.62 -3.47
C LEU A 54 -5.49 0.08 -4.89
N VAL A 55 -5.79 0.95 -5.85
CA VAL A 55 -6.16 0.59 -7.22
C VAL A 55 -5.04 0.90 -8.19
N PHE A 56 -4.60 -0.14 -8.89
CA PHE A 56 -3.69 -0.07 -10.02
C PHE A 56 -4.50 -0.16 -11.32
N PRO A 57 -4.41 0.84 -12.22
CA PRO A 57 -4.84 0.68 -13.61
C PRO A 57 -4.14 -0.53 -14.25
N GLU A 58 -4.82 -1.21 -15.17
CA GLU A 58 -4.26 -2.36 -15.87
C GLU A 58 -2.97 -2.00 -16.63
N GLY A 59 -1.93 -2.83 -16.48
CA GLY A 59 -0.69 -2.74 -17.24
C GLY A 59 0.54 -3.21 -16.47
N ARG A 60 1.72 -3.06 -17.07
CA ARG A 60 3.01 -3.41 -16.43
C ARG A 60 3.49 -2.28 -15.53
N TYR A 61 3.97 -2.63 -14.35
CA TYR A 61 4.69 -1.73 -13.45
C TYR A 61 6.08 -2.31 -13.18
N ASP A 62 7.09 -1.44 -13.18
CA ASP A 62 8.47 -1.83 -13.03
C ASP A 62 8.95 -1.36 -11.63
N PHE A 63 9.47 -2.29 -10.81
CA PHE A 63 9.97 -2.03 -9.46
C PHE A 63 11.44 -2.37 -9.39
N TRP A 64 12.28 -1.42 -8.96
CA TRP A 64 13.73 -1.62 -8.85
C TRP A 64 14.21 -1.52 -7.40
N PRO A 65 15.32 -2.18 -7.04
CA PRO A 65 15.78 -2.27 -5.65
C PRO A 65 16.29 -0.96 -5.06
N GLU A 66 16.70 0.01 -5.88
CA GLU A 66 17.39 1.23 -5.45
C GLU A 66 16.56 2.07 -4.48
N ASN A 67 15.23 2.06 -4.65
CA ASN A 67 14.29 2.81 -3.80
C ASN A 67 13.47 1.90 -2.87
N ALA A 68 13.79 0.60 -2.79
CA ALA A 68 13.08 -0.34 -1.93
C ALA A 68 13.45 -0.12 -0.45
N VAL A 69 12.47 -0.31 0.44
CA VAL A 69 12.71 -0.25 1.89
C VAL A 69 13.58 -1.45 2.30
N ALA A 70 14.80 -1.17 2.76
CA ALA A 70 15.66 -2.16 3.37
C ALA A 70 15.31 -2.33 4.86
N THR A 71 14.95 -3.54 5.27
CA THR A 71 14.68 -3.87 6.67
C THR A 71 15.20 -5.25 7.01
N HIS A 72 15.62 -5.45 8.26
CA HIS A 72 16.08 -6.76 8.74
C HIS A 72 14.87 -7.60 9.10
N TYR A 73 14.72 -8.77 8.47
CA TYR A 73 13.60 -9.67 8.71
C TYR A 73 14.06 -11.14 8.74
N TYR A 74 13.29 -11.99 9.41
CA TYR A 74 13.54 -13.43 9.48
C TYR A 74 12.44 -14.18 8.75
N ILE A 75 12.79 -14.84 7.65
CA ILE A 75 11.89 -15.73 6.90
C ILE A 75 12.35 -17.17 7.14
N SER A 76 11.47 -18.01 7.68
CA SER A 76 11.76 -19.42 7.90
C SER A 76 12.19 -20.10 6.60
N ASN A 77 13.15 -21.03 6.71
CA ASN A 77 13.64 -21.82 5.58
C ASN A 77 14.26 -20.99 4.44
N THR A 78 14.64 -19.74 4.71
CA THR A 78 15.29 -18.84 3.74
C THR A 78 16.59 -18.33 4.33
N SER A 79 17.63 -18.17 3.49
CA SER A 79 18.90 -17.56 3.92
C SER A 79 18.88 -16.05 3.78
N SER A 80 19.49 -15.38 4.75
CA SER A 80 19.73 -13.93 4.73
C SER A 80 20.84 -13.54 3.74
N GLU A 81 20.94 -12.25 3.46
CA GLU A 81 22.06 -11.62 2.76
C GLU A 81 23.37 -11.66 3.57
N VAL A 82 23.31 -11.90 4.89
CA VAL A 82 24.51 -12.13 5.71
C VAL A 82 25.08 -13.52 5.46
N GLU A 83 24.22 -14.55 5.43
CA GLU A 83 24.61 -15.93 5.15
C GLU A 83 25.00 -16.13 3.68
N VAL A 84 24.32 -15.44 2.77
CA VAL A 84 24.56 -15.51 1.32
C VAL A 84 24.71 -14.09 0.75
N PRO A 85 25.93 -13.51 0.79
CA PRO A 85 26.19 -12.11 0.41
C PRO A 85 25.73 -11.70 -0.99
N VAL A 86 25.68 -12.64 -1.94
CA VAL A 86 25.20 -12.37 -3.30
C VAL A 86 23.69 -12.06 -3.38
N LYS A 87 22.94 -12.32 -2.31
CA LYS A 87 21.52 -11.94 -2.21
C LYS A 87 21.32 -10.47 -1.89
N LYS A 88 22.36 -9.76 -1.43
CA LYS A 88 22.28 -8.32 -1.19
C LYS A 88 22.07 -7.61 -2.53
N GLN A 89 20.88 -7.06 -2.71
CA GLN A 89 20.60 -6.19 -3.85
C GLN A 89 21.41 -4.90 -3.68
N LYS A 90 22.00 -4.42 -4.78
CA LYS A 90 22.89 -3.25 -4.79
C LYS A 90 22.12 -1.97 -4.53
#